data_AF-A0A5R9FXP5-F1
#
_entry.id   AF-A0A5R9FXP5-F1
#
_cell.length_a   1.000
_cell.length_b   1.000
_cell.length_c   1.000
_cell.angle_alpha   90.00
_cell.angle_beta   90.00
_cell.angle_gamma   90.00
#
_symmetry.space_group_name_H-M   'P 1'
#
loop_
_entity.id
_entity.type
_entity.pdbx_description
1 polymer ?
#
loop_
_entity_poly.entity_id
_entity_poly.type
_entity_poly.pdbx_seq_one_letter_code
_entity_poly.pdbx_strand_id
1 'polypeptide(L)'
;MKWVTWERVGVDRMACAWLIRRFVDPHAEFLFISVGQSLPEGAEPFDIPGVRYSHRQGHCSFHTILKEFKINNLVLQRIARIVDEADTVQEVTLEPAAPGLDLICRGLSISSPDDAVALERGYLIFEGLYAKLAEEGQLV
;
A
#
# COMPACT_ATOMS: atom_id res chain seq x y z
N MET A 1 0.78 7.37 -15.28
CA MET A 1 -0.59 7.90 -15.03
C MET A 1 -0.59 8.62 -13.69
N LYS A 2 -1.53 9.53 -13.44
CA LYS A 2 -1.70 10.14 -12.11
C LYS A 2 -2.61 9.28 -11.25
N TRP A 3 -2.16 9.03 -10.03
CA TRP A 3 -2.90 8.31 -8.99
C TRP A 3 -3.12 9.25 -7.80
N VAL A 4 -4.27 9.16 -7.14
CA VAL A 4 -4.59 10.06 -6.03
C VAL A 4 -5.08 9.30 -4.81
N THR A 5 -4.62 9.69 -3.63
CA THR A 5 -5.11 9.20 -2.35
C THR A 5 -5.19 10.34 -1.33
N TRP A 6 -5.64 10.05 -0.11
CA TRP A 6 -5.62 11.03 0.97
C TRP A 6 -4.20 11.29 1.48
N GLU A 7 -3.97 12.53 1.92
CA GLU A 7 -2.79 12.93 2.67
C GLU A 7 -2.65 12.16 3.99
N ARG A 8 -1.46 12.24 4.60
CA ARG A 8 -1.05 11.46 5.78
C ARG A 8 -1.07 9.97 5.50
N VAL A 9 -0.22 9.57 4.55
CA VAL A 9 -0.15 8.18 4.08
C VAL A 9 0.13 7.21 5.22
N GLY A 10 -0.60 6.10 5.24
CA GLY A 10 -0.40 4.99 6.16
C GLY A 10 0.19 3.78 5.45
N VAL A 11 0.22 2.64 6.15
CA VAL A 11 0.80 1.40 5.63
C VAL A 11 0.16 0.95 4.31
N ASP A 12 -1.18 0.96 4.19
CA ASP A 12 -1.84 0.52 2.94
C ASP A 12 -1.58 1.48 1.77
N ARG A 13 -1.63 2.81 1.99
CA ARG A 13 -1.31 3.80 0.94
C ARG A 13 0.12 3.65 0.42
N MET A 14 1.08 3.46 1.34
CA MET A 14 2.48 3.22 0.96
C MET A 14 2.64 1.90 0.19
N ALA A 15 1.98 0.83 0.65
CA ALA A 15 2.00 -0.48 0.01
C ALA A 15 1.41 -0.43 -1.41
N CYS A 16 0.24 0.20 -1.54
CA CYS A 16 -0.45 0.39 -2.81
C CYS A 16 0.40 1.19 -3.78
N ALA A 17 0.99 2.30 -3.34
CA ALA A 17 1.83 3.11 -4.21
C ALA A 17 3.08 2.36 -4.70
N TRP A 18 3.70 1.55 -3.84
CA TRP A 18 4.78 0.67 -4.24
C TRP A 18 4.32 -0.39 -5.25
N LEU A 19 3.20 -1.07 -4.99
CA LEU A 19 2.62 -2.10 -5.87
C LEU A 19 2.29 -1.53 -7.25
N ILE A 20 1.61 -0.37 -7.28
CA ILE A 20 1.26 0.33 -8.50
C ILE A 20 2.54 0.62 -9.30
N ARG A 21 3.53 1.25 -8.68
CA ARG A 21 4.75 1.66 -9.38
C ARG A 21 5.58 0.48 -9.87
N ARG A 22 5.61 -0.62 -9.12
CA ARG A 22 6.44 -1.78 -9.46
C ARG A 22 5.78 -2.74 -10.46
N PHE A 23 4.46 -2.93 -10.40
CA PHE A 23 3.78 -3.99 -11.14
C PHE A 23 2.67 -3.52 -12.07
N VAL A 24 2.22 -2.26 -11.96
CA VAL A 24 1.11 -1.72 -12.76
C VAL A 24 1.56 -0.64 -13.72
N ASP A 25 2.24 0.39 -13.21
CA ASP A 25 2.64 1.59 -13.96
C ASP A 25 3.98 2.14 -13.42
N PRO A 26 5.13 1.85 -14.06
CA PRO A 26 6.44 2.33 -13.63
C PRO A 26 6.61 3.85 -13.69
N HIS A 27 5.68 4.56 -14.33
CA HIS A 27 5.65 6.01 -14.45
C HIS A 27 4.47 6.61 -13.67
N ALA A 28 3.97 5.90 -12.65
CA ALA A 28 2.91 6.40 -11.77
C ALA A 28 3.37 7.65 -10.99
N GLU A 29 2.61 8.73 -11.12
CA GLU A 29 2.73 9.94 -10.32
C GLU A 29 1.65 9.92 -9.22
N PHE A 30 2.01 10.26 -7.99
CA PHE A 30 1.10 10.22 -6.84
C PHE A 30 0.74 11.62 -6.38
N LEU A 31 -0.55 11.87 -6.25
CA LEU A 31 -1.15 13.09 -5.72
C LEU A 31 -1.78 12.80 -4.37
N PHE A 32 -1.77 13.79 -3.49
CA PHE A 32 -2.36 13.72 -2.16
C PHE A 32 -3.35 14.86 -2.00
N ILE A 33 -4.53 14.54 -1.47
CA ILE A 33 -5.60 15.51 -1.22
C ILE A 33 -6.12 15.37 0.20
N SER A 34 -6.62 16.46 0.77
CA SER A 34 -7.29 16.41 2.07
C SER A 34 -8.65 15.71 1.96
N VAL A 35 -9.11 15.13 3.08
CA VAL A 35 -10.45 14.55 3.16
C VAL A 35 -11.52 15.58 2.78
N GLY A 36 -12.41 15.22 1.86
CA GLY A 36 -13.49 16.08 1.38
C GLY A 36 -13.13 16.99 0.19
N GLN A 37 -11.87 17.01 -0.25
CA GLN A 37 -11.50 17.66 -1.51
C GLN A 37 -11.98 16.86 -2.72
N SER A 38 -12.29 17.55 -3.82
CA SER A 38 -12.64 16.93 -5.10
C SER A 38 -11.44 16.20 -5.70
N LEU A 39 -11.71 15.04 -6.33
CA LEU A 39 -10.68 14.30 -7.06
C LEU A 39 -10.12 15.15 -8.21
N PRO A 40 -8.79 15.25 -8.36
CA PRO A 40 -8.18 15.90 -9.52
C PRO A 40 -8.63 15.25 -10.82
N GLU A 41 -8.88 16.06 -11.85
CA GLU A 41 -9.28 15.56 -13.17
C GLU A 41 -8.21 14.63 -13.75
N GLY A 42 -8.65 13.46 -14.23
CA GLY A 42 -7.78 12.45 -14.84
C GLY A 42 -6.87 11.68 -13.88
N ALA A 43 -7.01 11.85 -12.56
CA ALA A 43 -6.30 11.05 -11.57
C ALA A 43 -7.12 9.82 -11.15
N GLU A 44 -6.49 8.65 -11.10
CA GLU A 44 -7.11 7.41 -10.65
C GLU A 44 -7.05 7.31 -9.11
N PRO A 45 -8.18 7.33 -8.40
CA PRO A 45 -8.17 7.29 -6.95
C PRO A 45 -7.93 5.88 -6.40
N PHE A 46 -7.17 5.79 -5.31
CA PHE A 46 -6.98 4.56 -4.53
C PHE A 46 -6.96 4.85 -3.04
N ASP A 47 -7.33 3.85 -2.26
CA ASP A 47 -7.42 3.92 -0.80
C ASP A 47 -8.22 5.14 -0.28
N ILE A 48 -9.34 5.39 -0.94
CA ILE A 48 -10.38 6.36 -0.55
C ILE A 48 -11.70 5.58 -0.47
N PRO A 49 -12.54 5.80 0.57
CA PRO A 49 -13.84 5.13 0.66
C PRO A 49 -14.70 5.32 -0.59
N GLY A 50 -15.23 4.22 -1.12
CA GLY A 50 -16.17 4.23 -2.25
C GLY A 50 -15.53 4.29 -3.65
N VAL A 51 -14.21 4.39 -3.77
CA VAL A 51 -13.54 4.37 -5.08
C VAL A 51 -13.31 2.94 -5.59
N ARG A 52 -12.85 2.81 -6.83
CA ARG A 52 -12.59 1.49 -7.44
C ARG A 52 -11.60 0.68 -6.60
N TYR A 53 -10.46 1.27 -6.29
CA TYR A 53 -9.36 0.66 -5.53
C TYR A 53 -9.43 1.01 -4.04
N SER A 54 -10.56 0.74 -3.40
CA SER A 54 -10.76 0.92 -1.96
C SER A 54 -10.66 -0.41 -1.21
N HIS A 55 -10.76 -0.35 0.12
CA HIS A 55 -11.06 -1.51 0.94
C HIS A 55 -12.34 -2.20 0.45
N ARG A 56 -12.34 -3.53 0.39
CA ARG A 56 -13.49 -4.35 -0.01
C ARG A 56 -13.53 -5.67 0.75
N GLN A 57 -14.72 -6.06 1.20
CA GLN A 57 -14.96 -7.37 1.82
C GLN A 57 -14.02 -7.68 3.01
N GLY A 58 -13.65 -6.66 3.79
CA GLY A 58 -12.74 -6.81 4.93
C GLY A 58 -11.25 -6.78 4.58
N HIS A 59 -10.90 -6.60 3.30
CA HIS A 59 -9.52 -6.46 2.85
C HIS A 59 -9.17 -5.01 2.51
N CYS A 60 -7.89 -4.69 2.68
CA CYS A 60 -7.24 -3.43 2.34
C CYS A 60 -7.24 -3.17 0.82
N SER A 61 -6.89 -1.95 0.44
CA SER A 61 -6.82 -1.52 -0.95
C SER A 61 -5.74 -2.28 -1.72
N PHE A 62 -4.63 -2.67 -1.08
CA PHE A 62 -3.60 -3.49 -1.72
C PHE A 62 -4.16 -4.80 -2.27
N HIS A 63 -5.00 -5.48 -1.49
CA HIS A 63 -5.68 -6.71 -1.91
C HIS A 63 -6.61 -6.46 -3.11
N THR A 64 -7.38 -5.37 -3.05
CA THR A 64 -8.27 -4.95 -4.15
C THR A 64 -7.48 -4.71 -5.44
N ILE A 65 -6.33 -4.03 -5.38
CA ILE A 65 -5.48 -3.76 -6.55
C ILE A 65 -4.97 -5.07 -7.16
N LEU A 66 -4.46 -6.02 -6.36
CA LEU A 66 -4.02 -7.32 -6.89
C LEU A 66 -5.15 -8.03 -7.67
N LYS A 67 -6.36 -8.01 -7.13
CA LYS A 67 -7.54 -8.63 -7.75
C LYS A 67 -7.95 -7.94 -9.05
N GLU A 68 -8.04 -6.61 -9.04
CA GLU A 68 -8.45 -5.81 -10.21
C GLU A 68 -7.46 -5.95 -11.38
N PHE A 69 -6.16 -6.01 -11.08
CA PHE A 69 -5.10 -6.20 -12.09
C PHE A 69 -4.78 -7.68 -12.36
N LYS A 70 -5.48 -8.62 -11.74
CA LYS A 70 -5.28 -10.08 -11.90
C LYS A 70 -3.84 -10.53 -11.63
N ILE A 71 -3.18 -9.92 -10.65
CA ILE A 71 -1.80 -10.22 -10.28
C ILE A 71 -1.80 -11.44 -9.37
N ASN A 72 -1.41 -12.59 -9.91
CA ASN A 72 -1.35 -13.86 -9.20
C ASN A 72 0.10 -14.20 -8.82
N ASN A 73 0.56 -13.67 -7.69
CA ASN A 73 1.90 -13.90 -7.17
C ASN A 73 1.84 -14.23 -5.67
N LEU A 74 2.43 -15.36 -5.26
CA LEU A 74 2.35 -15.86 -3.87
C LEU A 74 3.05 -14.91 -2.87
N VAL A 75 4.13 -14.25 -3.27
CA VAL A 75 4.83 -13.26 -2.45
C VAL A 75 3.95 -12.05 -2.24
N LEU A 76 3.34 -11.52 -3.30
CA LEU A 76 2.42 -10.39 -3.20
C LEU A 76 1.16 -10.73 -2.39
N GLN A 77 0.67 -11.97 -2.47
CA GLN A 77 -0.44 -12.44 -1.62
C GLN A 77 -0.06 -12.48 -0.14
N ARG A 78 1.20 -12.82 0.20
CA ARG A 78 1.69 -12.74 1.59
C ARG A 78 1.83 -11.29 2.05
N ILE A 79 2.36 -10.41 1.20
CA ILE A 79 2.39 -8.96 1.50
C ILE A 79 0.98 -8.43 1.72
N ALA A 80 0.00 -8.83 0.91
CA ALA A 80 -1.39 -8.41 1.08
C ALA A 80 -1.95 -8.77 2.47
N ARG A 81 -1.63 -9.97 3.00
CA ARG A 81 -2.02 -10.35 4.37
C ARG A 81 -1.32 -9.53 5.44
N ILE A 82 -0.01 -9.30 5.28
CA ILE A 82 0.75 -8.46 6.21
C ILE A 82 0.17 -7.04 6.24
N VAL A 83 -0.17 -6.47 5.09
CA VAL A 83 -0.77 -5.13 4.97
C VAL A 83 -2.19 -5.11 5.52
N ASP A 84 -3.01 -6.12 5.24
CA ASP A 84 -4.36 -6.28 5.83
C ASP A 84 -4.30 -6.19 7.36
N GLU A 85 -3.40 -6.96 7.99
CA GLU A 85 -3.24 -6.98 9.44
C GLU A 85 -2.58 -5.71 10.01
N ALA A 86 -1.78 -5.01 9.22
CA ALA A 86 -1.12 -3.77 9.63
C ALA A 86 -2.07 -2.57 9.57
N ASP A 87 -2.95 -2.53 8.57
CA ASP A 87 -3.85 -1.40 8.33
C ASP A 87 -5.15 -1.49 9.14
N THR A 88 -5.58 -2.71 9.47
CA THR A 88 -6.84 -2.95 10.18
C THR A 88 -6.61 -3.54 11.57
N VAL A 89 -7.45 -3.16 12.54
CA VAL A 89 -7.43 -3.78 13.87
C VAL A 89 -8.01 -5.19 13.75
N GLN A 90 -7.16 -6.20 13.91
CA GLN A 90 -7.55 -7.61 13.92
C GLN A 90 -7.63 -8.13 15.35
N GLU A 91 -8.62 -8.97 15.66
CA GLU A 91 -8.73 -9.64 16.97
C GLU A 91 -7.61 -10.67 17.18
N VAL A 92 -7.04 -11.18 16.08
CA VAL A 92 -5.94 -12.16 16.07
C VAL A 92 -4.91 -11.70 15.04
N THR A 93 -3.66 -11.54 15.48
CA THR A 93 -2.52 -11.28 14.59
C THR A 93 -1.91 -12.62 14.15
N LEU A 94 -1.83 -12.87 12.84
CA LEU A 94 -1.23 -14.07 12.26
C LEU A 94 0.11 -13.78 11.59
N GLU A 95 0.32 -12.59 11.02
CA GLU A 95 1.54 -12.17 10.36
C GLU A 95 2.42 -11.35 11.33
N PRO A 96 3.51 -11.91 11.89
CA PRO A 96 4.31 -11.24 12.94
C PRO A 96 4.97 -9.93 12.48
N ALA A 97 5.11 -9.75 11.17
CA ALA A 97 5.68 -8.54 10.58
C ALA A 97 4.72 -7.33 10.64
N ALA A 98 3.41 -7.56 10.71
CA ALA A 98 2.40 -6.52 10.53
C ALA A 98 2.49 -5.36 11.55
N PRO A 99 2.60 -5.60 12.88
CA PRO A 99 2.68 -4.51 13.86
C PRO A 99 3.96 -3.67 13.69
N GLY A 100 5.08 -4.32 13.36
CA GLY A 100 6.34 -3.62 13.09
C GLY A 100 6.28 -2.78 11.82
N LEU A 101 5.63 -3.30 10.78
CA LEU A 101 5.43 -2.60 9.52
C LEU A 101 4.55 -1.35 9.69
N ASP A 102 3.41 -1.45 10.39
CA ASP A 102 2.57 -0.29 10.70
C ASP A 102 3.35 0.77 11.50
N LEU A 103 4.05 0.34 12.56
CA LEU A 103 4.85 1.25 13.40
C LEU A 103 5.89 2.02 12.58
N ILE A 104 6.62 1.31 11.69
CA ILE A 104 7.62 1.92 10.81
C ILE A 104 6.94 2.88 9.82
N CYS A 105 5.88 2.46 9.13
CA CYS A 105 5.17 3.30 8.15
C CYS A 105 4.63 4.59 8.80
N ARG A 106 4.01 4.50 9.98
CA ARG A 106 3.60 5.67 10.76
C ARG A 106 4.78 6.58 11.11
N GLY A 107 5.90 5.99 11.52
CA GLY A 107 7.13 6.72 11.80
C GLY A 107 7.67 7.44 10.55
N LEU A 108 7.58 6.83 9.38
CA LEU A 108 7.96 7.45 8.11
C LEU A 108 7.07 8.64 7.78
N SER A 109 5.75 8.55 7.99
CA SER A 109 4.84 9.68 7.77
C SER A 109 5.13 10.84 8.72
N ILE A 110 5.44 10.56 9.99
CA ILE A 110 5.78 11.59 10.99
C ILE A 110 7.13 12.26 10.69
N SER A 111 8.12 11.49 10.25
CA SER A 111 9.50 11.95 10.06
C SER A 111 9.80 12.51 8.66
N SER A 112 8.81 12.49 7.76
CA SER A 112 8.92 13.03 6.41
C SER A 112 8.33 14.43 6.33
N PRO A 113 8.90 15.33 5.50
CA PRO A 113 8.38 16.68 5.34
C PRO A 113 7.01 16.72 4.65
N ASP A 114 6.71 15.72 3.81
CA ASP A 114 5.45 15.57 3.08
C ASP A 114 5.19 14.09 2.73
N ASP A 115 3.99 13.81 2.19
CA ASP A 115 3.57 12.47 1.79
C ASP A 115 4.35 11.91 0.58
N ALA A 116 4.88 12.76 -0.29
CA ALA A 116 5.68 12.31 -1.43
C ALA A 116 6.98 11.68 -0.93
N VAL A 117 7.68 12.35 -0.01
CA VAL A 117 8.88 11.82 0.64
C VAL A 117 8.56 10.60 1.50
N ALA A 118 7.41 10.59 2.19
CA ALA A 118 6.97 9.43 2.96
C ALA A 118 6.76 8.20 2.06
N LEU A 119 6.13 8.35 0.89
CA LEU A 119 5.99 7.28 -0.10
C LEU A 119 7.34 6.81 -0.65
N GLU A 120 8.27 7.71 -0.95
CA GLU A 120 9.61 7.33 -1.44
C GLU A 120 10.38 6.50 -0.42
N ARG A 121 10.32 6.87 0.87
CA ARG A 121 10.92 6.08 1.96
C ARG A 121 10.20 4.76 2.16
N GLY A 122 8.86 4.77 2.12
CA GLY A 122 8.03 3.58 2.18
C GLY A 122 8.36 2.58 1.06
N TYR A 123 8.67 3.08 -0.13
CA TYR A 123 9.08 2.25 -1.28
C TYR A 123 10.26 1.33 -0.91
N LEU A 124 11.27 1.84 -0.20
CA LEU A 124 12.42 1.04 0.22
C LEU A 124 12.04 -0.09 1.19
N ILE A 125 11.07 0.16 2.07
CA ILE A 125 10.57 -0.83 3.02
C ILE A 125 9.85 -1.96 2.28
N PHE A 126 8.94 -1.64 1.36
CA PHE A 126 8.20 -2.64 0.60
C PHE A 126 9.08 -3.40 -0.40
N GLU A 127 10.09 -2.73 -0.99
CA GLU A 127 11.14 -3.41 -1.78
C GLU A 127 11.89 -4.44 -0.94
N GLY A 128 12.36 -4.06 0.25
CA GLY A 128 13.08 -4.96 1.16
C GLY A 128 12.21 -6.13 1.61
N LEU A 129 10.95 -5.86 1.98
CA LEU A 129 9.97 -6.87 2.35
C LEU A 129 9.73 -7.85 1.20
N TYR A 130 9.49 -7.36 -0.01
CA TYR A 130 9.29 -8.20 -1.19
C TYR A 130 10.52 -9.07 -1.48
N ALA A 131 11.72 -8.48 -1.46
CA ALA A 131 12.96 -9.22 -1.70
C ALA A 131 13.14 -10.35 -0.67
N LYS A 132 12.90 -10.07 0.62
CA LYS A 132 13.04 -11.08 1.68
C LYS A 132 12.01 -12.20 1.55
N LEU A 133 10.74 -11.87 1.34
CA LEU A 133 9.69 -12.87 1.21
C LEU A 133 9.83 -13.70 -0.08
N ALA A 134 10.35 -13.11 -1.16
CA ALA A 134 10.64 -13.83 -2.39
C ALA A 134 11.79 -14.83 -2.21
N GLU A 135 12.84 -14.47 -1.46
CA GLU A 135 13.94 -15.37 -1.11
C GLU A 135 13.46 -16.55 -0.25
N GLU A 136 12.62 -16.31 0.76
CA GLU A 136 12.02 -17.38 1.56
C GLU A 136 11.16 -18.33 0.72
N GLY A 137 10.40 -17.80 -0.23
CA GLY A 137 9.54 -18.58 -1.12
C GLY A 137 10.28 -19.43 -2.15
N GLN A 138 11.58 -19.20 -2.35
CA GLN A 138 12.45 -20.04 -3.20
C GLN A 138 13.09 -21.20 -2.43
N LEU A 139 13.01 -21.19 -1.09
CA LEU A 139 13.57 -22.22 -0.22
C LEU A 139 12.57 -23.35 0.11
N VAL A 140 11.39 -23.36 -0.52
CA VAL A 140 10.34 -24.38 -0.36
C VAL A 140 10.15 -25.18 -1.64
#